data_AF-A0A5C2SI73-F1
#
_entry.id   AF-A0A5C2SI73-F1
#
_cell.length_a   1.000
_cell.length_b   1.000
_cell.length_c   1.000
_cell.angle_alpha   90.00
_cell.angle_beta   90.00
_cell.angle_gamma   90.00
#
_symmetry.space_group_name_H-M   'P 1'
#
loop_
_entity.id
_entity.type
_entity.pdbx_description
1 polymer ?
#
loop_
_entity_poly.entity_id
_entity_poly.type
_entity_poly.pdbx_seq_one_letter_code
_entity_poly.pdbx_strand_id
1 'polypeptide(L)'
;MQLFLTLTWLIAFIASALAQRIAVGAPAEWTNVQPGQNVTVRVDKPNSLSGSQDIAIAIGLWPCGSTACSNIDVQEVLGDVVYSGPYTPQLVSPGLPPFQNFTVTVPEHFQPQQVSLSVAHFALIGAGSMPFMEVANITLIIPQAN
;
A
#
# COMPACT_ATOMS: atom_id res chain seq x y z
N MET A 1 -12.39 37.44 4.69
CA MET A 1 -10.96 37.14 4.52
C MET A 1 -10.42 36.17 5.58
N GLN A 2 -10.73 36.35 6.87
CA GLN A 2 -10.31 35.41 7.94
C GLN A 2 -10.91 33.98 7.79
N LEU A 3 -12.17 33.85 7.37
CA LEU A 3 -12.83 32.55 7.15
C LEU A 3 -12.18 31.70 6.03
N PHE A 4 -11.64 32.36 4.99
CA PHE A 4 -10.96 31.67 3.89
C PHE A 4 -9.56 31.20 4.27
N LEU A 5 -8.87 31.96 5.13
CA LEU A 5 -7.58 31.58 5.70
C LEU A 5 -7.74 30.38 6.63
N THR A 6 -8.69 30.40 7.58
CA THR A 6 -8.90 29.28 8.50
C THR A 6 -9.24 27.97 7.78
N LEU A 7 -10.00 28.03 6.68
CA LEU A 7 -10.34 26.85 5.88
C LEU A 7 -9.12 26.26 5.16
N THR A 8 -8.17 27.09 4.70
CA THR A 8 -6.95 26.62 4.02
C THR A 8 -5.99 25.92 4.99
N TRP A 9 -5.85 26.42 6.22
CA TRP A 9 -5.05 25.75 7.25
C TRP A 9 -5.64 24.39 7.65
N LEU A 10 -6.97 24.27 7.76
CA LEU A 10 -7.62 23.02 8.14
C LEU A 10 -7.38 21.90 7.11
N ILE A 11 -7.40 22.23 5.81
CA ILE A 11 -7.14 21.27 4.73
C ILE A 11 -5.67 20.79 4.77
N ALA A 12 -4.72 21.68 5.07
CA ALA A 12 -3.30 21.34 5.14
C ALA A 12 -2.97 20.38 6.30
N PHE A 13 -3.66 20.49 7.44
CA PHE A 13 -3.45 19.58 8.58
C PHE A 13 -4.01 18.17 8.37
N ILE A 14 -5.08 18.01 7.59
CA ILE A 14 -5.65 16.68 7.30
C ILE A 14 -4.73 15.88 6.36
N ALA A 15 -4.08 16.55 5.41
CA ALA A 15 -3.20 15.91 4.44
C ALA A 15 -1.89 15.37 5.06
N SER A 16 -1.36 16.01 6.11
CA SER A 16 -0.08 15.62 6.71
C SER A 16 -0.14 14.32 7.52
N ALA A 17 -1.30 13.98 8.09
CA ALA A 17 -1.50 12.74 8.85
C ALA A 17 -1.46 11.47 7.97
N LEU A 18 -1.93 11.58 6.71
CA LEU A 18 -1.89 10.46 5.75
C LEU A 18 -0.47 10.18 5.24
N ALA A 19 0.40 11.19 5.26
CA ALA A 19 1.76 11.10 4.73
C ALA A 19 2.74 10.32 5.63
N GLN A 20 2.33 9.83 6.79
CA GLN A 20 3.20 9.06 7.71
C GLN A 20 3.07 7.54 7.57
N ARG A 21 2.18 7.07 6.70
CA ARG A 21 1.85 5.66 6.49
C ARG A 21 2.62 5.08 5.32
N ILE A 22 2.83 3.76 5.28
CA ILE A 22 3.36 3.14 4.07
C ILE A 22 2.45 3.39 2.85
N ALA A 23 3.04 3.35 1.66
CA ALA A 23 2.31 3.47 0.41
C ALA A 23 2.80 2.43 -0.61
N VAL A 24 1.91 1.98 -1.49
CA VAL A 24 2.30 1.21 -2.67
C VAL A 24 2.75 2.19 -3.74
N GLY A 25 4.05 2.36 -3.90
CA GLY A 25 4.66 3.28 -4.85
C GLY A 25 4.74 2.73 -6.28
N ALA A 26 4.65 1.41 -6.43
CA ALA A 26 4.51 0.71 -7.70
C ALA A 26 3.83 -0.66 -7.46
N PRO A 27 3.05 -1.19 -8.41
CA PRO A 27 2.63 -0.53 -9.66
C PRO A 27 1.70 0.66 -9.37
N ALA A 28 1.39 1.46 -10.40
CA ALA A 28 0.46 2.56 -10.23
C ALA A 28 -0.98 2.04 -10.05
N GLU A 29 -1.82 2.82 -9.36
CA GLU A 29 -3.27 2.56 -9.30
C GLU A 29 -3.84 2.36 -10.71
N TRP A 30 -4.73 1.38 -10.85
CA TRP A 30 -5.39 0.96 -12.10
C TRP A 30 -4.47 0.33 -13.15
N THR A 31 -3.27 -0.11 -12.77
CA THR A 31 -2.38 -0.84 -13.70
C THR A 31 -3.01 -2.16 -14.14
N ASN A 32 -2.94 -2.42 -15.46
CA ASN A 32 -3.33 -3.71 -16.03
C ASN A 32 -2.27 -4.77 -15.74
N VAL A 33 -2.70 -5.91 -15.20
CA VAL A 33 -1.87 -7.07 -14.92
C VAL A 33 -2.54 -8.35 -15.44
N GLN A 34 -1.74 -9.36 -15.75
CA GLN A 34 -2.23 -10.66 -16.22
C GLN A 34 -2.07 -11.73 -15.12
N PRO A 35 -2.97 -12.74 -15.06
CA PRO A 35 -2.76 -13.90 -14.21
C PRO A 35 -1.42 -14.59 -14.51
N GLY A 36 -0.67 -14.99 -13.48
CA GLY A 36 0.68 -15.56 -13.60
C GLY A 36 1.79 -14.56 -13.92
N GLN A 37 1.47 -13.27 -14.11
CA GLN A 37 2.48 -12.24 -14.37
C GLN A 37 3.27 -11.92 -13.10
N ASN A 38 4.59 -11.78 -13.24
CA ASN A 38 5.43 -11.19 -12.20
C ASN A 38 5.30 -9.66 -12.20
N VAL A 39 4.96 -9.11 -11.04
CA VAL A 39 4.79 -7.67 -10.81
C VAL A 39 5.75 -7.23 -9.72
N THR A 40 6.37 -6.06 -9.91
CA THR A 40 7.18 -5.44 -8.86
C THR A 40 6.30 -4.55 -8.01
N VAL A 41 6.15 -4.91 -6.75
CA VAL A 41 5.48 -4.12 -5.72
C VAL A 41 6.55 -3.31 -5.00
N ARG A 42 6.53 -1.99 -5.17
CA ARG A 42 7.38 -1.09 -4.40
C ARG A 42 6.59 -0.59 -3.20
N VAL A 43 7.08 -0.87 -2.00
CA VAL A 43 6.52 -0.37 -0.76
C VAL A 43 7.38 0.79 -0.28
N ASP A 44 6.79 1.96 -0.25
CA ASP A 44 7.41 3.21 0.16
C ASP A 44 7.17 3.43 1.67
N LYS A 45 8.20 3.82 2.40
CA LYS A 45 8.14 4.27 3.80
C LYS A 45 8.39 5.78 3.85
N PRO A 46 7.34 6.60 3.92
CA PRO A 46 7.49 8.02 4.16
C PRO A 46 8.19 8.34 5.49
N ASN A 47 8.72 9.55 5.61
CA ASN A 47 9.32 10.01 6.85
C ASN A 47 8.27 10.13 7.96
N SER A 48 8.52 9.51 9.11
CA SER A 48 7.71 9.65 10.31
C SER A 48 8.32 10.67 11.28
N LEU A 49 7.48 11.40 12.03
CA LEU A 49 7.95 12.34 13.06
C LEU A 49 8.48 11.62 14.30
N SER A 50 7.98 10.42 14.58
CA SER A 50 8.47 9.51 15.60
C SER A 50 9.44 8.50 14.99
N GLY A 51 10.36 7.96 15.79
CA GLY A 51 11.15 6.80 15.39
C GLY A 51 10.24 5.61 15.07
N SER A 52 10.57 4.86 14.02
CA SER A 52 9.84 3.67 13.58
C SER A 52 10.82 2.58 13.19
N GLN A 53 10.64 1.39 13.77
CA GLN A 53 11.33 0.16 13.40
C GLN A 53 10.35 -0.73 12.63
N ASP A 54 10.57 -0.88 11.33
CA ASP A 54 9.80 -1.80 10.50
C ASP A 54 10.22 -3.23 10.80
N ILE A 55 9.24 -4.14 10.90
CA ILE A 55 9.48 -5.54 11.23
C ILE A 55 9.16 -6.43 10.04
N ALA A 56 7.92 -6.37 9.54
CA ALA A 56 7.44 -7.28 8.51
C ALA A 56 6.28 -6.67 7.70
N ILE A 57 6.11 -7.21 6.49
CA ILE A 57 4.92 -6.98 5.68
C ILE A 57 4.31 -8.30 5.19
N ALA A 58 3.04 -8.25 4.81
CA ALA A 58 2.38 -9.24 3.98
C ALA A 58 1.75 -8.56 2.77
N ILE A 59 2.00 -9.09 1.58
CA ILE A 59 1.43 -8.60 0.32
C ILE A 59 0.39 -9.62 -0.13
N GLY A 60 -0.82 -9.16 -0.34
CA GLY A 60 -1.93 -9.98 -0.79
C GLY A 60 -2.63 -9.39 -2.01
N LEU A 61 -3.22 -10.27 -2.82
CA LEU A 61 -4.16 -9.88 -3.86
C LEU A 61 -5.54 -10.46 -3.57
N TRP A 62 -6.56 -9.60 -3.66
CA TRP A 62 -7.95 -10.00 -3.45
C TRP A 62 -8.81 -9.66 -4.67
N PRO A 63 -9.51 -10.65 -5.26
CA PRO A 63 -10.45 -10.41 -6.35
C PRO A 63 -11.68 -9.67 -5.83
N CYS A 64 -11.98 -8.49 -6.38
CA CYS A 64 -13.06 -7.66 -5.87
C CYS A 64 -14.46 -8.13 -6.33
N GLY A 65 -14.52 -9.03 -7.32
CA GLY A 65 -15.75 -9.63 -7.81
C GLY A 65 -16.67 -8.59 -8.45
N SER A 66 -17.96 -8.63 -8.09
CA SER A 66 -18.96 -7.69 -8.58
C SER A 66 -18.94 -6.33 -7.87
N THR A 67 -18.09 -6.16 -6.87
CA THR A 67 -17.98 -4.95 -6.06
C THR A 67 -16.72 -4.19 -6.43
N ALA A 68 -16.78 -2.85 -6.50
CA ALA A 68 -15.58 -2.05 -6.69
C ALA A 68 -14.61 -2.23 -5.51
N CYS A 69 -13.31 -2.30 -5.77
CA CYS A 69 -12.31 -2.50 -4.70
C CYS A 69 -12.34 -1.37 -3.65
N SER A 70 -12.84 -0.19 -4.01
CA SER A 70 -13.05 0.93 -3.09
C SER A 70 -14.04 0.64 -1.96
N ASN A 71 -14.87 -0.40 -2.10
CA ASN A 71 -15.88 -0.80 -1.12
C ASN A 71 -15.47 -2.07 -0.34
N ILE A 72 -14.24 -2.53 -0.51
CA ILE A 72 -13.71 -3.69 0.21
C ILE A 72 -12.89 -3.20 1.39
N ASP A 73 -13.17 -3.75 2.57
CA ASP A 73 -12.33 -3.51 3.74
C ASP A 73 -11.06 -4.37 3.66
N VAL A 74 -9.99 -3.76 3.16
CA VAL A 74 -8.67 -4.39 3.06
C VAL A 74 -8.01 -4.64 4.41
N GLN A 75 -8.53 -4.09 5.51
CA GLN A 75 -8.02 -4.37 6.85
C GLN A 75 -8.45 -5.75 7.35
N GLU A 76 -9.56 -6.30 6.84
CA GLU A 76 -10.07 -7.60 7.25
C GLU A 76 -9.51 -8.76 6.41
N VAL A 77 -9.24 -8.52 5.12
CA VAL A 77 -8.87 -9.60 4.18
C VAL A 77 -7.79 -9.14 3.19
N LEU A 78 -6.63 -9.78 3.23
CA LEU A 78 -5.55 -9.60 2.23
C LEU A 78 -5.74 -10.45 0.97
N GLY A 79 -6.50 -11.54 1.06
CA GLY A 79 -6.68 -12.51 -0.01
C GLY A 79 -5.51 -13.47 -0.18
N ASP A 80 -5.13 -13.73 -1.42
CA ASP A 80 -4.00 -14.59 -1.73
C ASP A 80 -2.70 -13.91 -1.32
N VAL A 81 -2.10 -14.37 -0.22
CA VAL A 81 -0.81 -13.85 0.26
C VAL A 81 0.30 -14.36 -0.64
N VAL A 82 0.85 -13.45 -1.45
CA VAL A 82 1.91 -13.73 -2.42
C VAL A 82 3.30 -13.42 -1.88
N TYR A 83 3.38 -12.71 -0.74
CA TYR A 83 4.62 -12.49 0.01
C TYR A 83 4.31 -12.28 1.49
N SER A 84 5.14 -12.85 2.35
CA SER A 84 5.17 -12.51 3.77
C SER A 84 6.60 -12.61 4.28
N GLY A 85 7.10 -11.55 4.92
CA GLY A 85 8.48 -11.54 5.38
C GLY A 85 8.97 -10.19 5.88
N PRO A 86 10.28 -10.08 6.15
CA PRO A 86 10.89 -8.87 6.67
C PRO A 86 10.74 -7.67 5.73
N TYR A 87 10.52 -6.50 6.31
CA TYR A 87 10.51 -5.23 5.59
C TYR A 87 11.64 -4.34 6.10
N THR A 88 12.60 -4.04 5.23
CA THR A 88 13.81 -3.26 5.53
C THR A 88 14.00 -2.22 4.43
N PRO A 89 13.16 -1.16 4.39
CA PRO A 89 13.23 -0.15 3.34
C PRO A 89 14.56 0.61 3.39
N GLN A 90 15.12 0.89 2.22
CA GLN A 90 16.40 1.59 2.08
C GLN A 90 16.22 2.87 1.26
N LEU A 91 17.01 3.90 1.58
CA LEU A 91 17.09 5.10 0.77
C LEU A 91 18.06 4.87 -0.39
N VAL A 92 17.54 4.37 -1.51
CA VAL A 92 18.37 3.98 -2.68
C VAL A 92 18.46 5.09 -3.73
N SER A 93 17.44 5.96 -3.84
CA SER A 93 17.39 7.02 -4.85
C SER A 93 17.09 8.38 -4.21
N PRO A 94 17.86 9.44 -4.52
CA PRO A 94 17.50 10.80 -4.17
C PRO A 94 16.10 11.16 -4.72
N GLY A 95 15.29 11.84 -3.91
CA GLY A 95 13.94 12.29 -4.30
C GLY A 95 12.81 11.28 -4.06
N LEU A 96 13.13 10.05 -3.67
CA LEU A 96 12.13 9.07 -3.19
C LEU A 96 12.28 8.87 -1.67
N PRO A 97 11.18 8.56 -0.96
CA PRO A 97 11.29 8.05 0.40
C PRO A 97 12.06 6.71 0.41
N PRO A 98 12.58 6.25 1.56
CA PRO A 98 13.05 4.88 1.70
C PRO A 98 12.00 3.88 1.19
N PHE A 99 12.42 2.86 0.45
CA PHE A 99 11.50 1.86 -0.11
C PHE A 99 12.14 0.47 -0.20
N GLN A 100 11.31 -0.53 -0.46
CA GLN A 100 11.75 -1.88 -0.84
C GLN A 100 10.89 -2.42 -1.99
N ASN A 101 11.54 -3.11 -2.92
CA ASN A 101 10.88 -3.77 -4.05
C ASN A 101 10.67 -5.25 -3.74
N PHE A 102 9.49 -5.76 -4.05
CA PHE A 102 9.11 -7.16 -3.96
C PHE A 102 8.61 -7.64 -5.31
N THR A 103 9.20 -8.71 -5.85
CA THR A 103 8.66 -9.36 -7.04
C THR A 103 7.68 -10.43 -6.59
N VAL A 104 6.41 -10.27 -6.97
CA VAL A 104 5.33 -11.20 -6.63
C VAL A 104 4.62 -11.64 -7.90
N THR A 105 4.02 -12.83 -7.87
CA THR A 105 3.28 -13.38 -9.01
C THR A 105 1.79 -13.18 -8.79
N VAL A 106 1.10 -12.64 -9.79
CA VAL A 106 -0.38 -12.53 -9.76
C VAL A 106 -0.99 -13.94 -9.78
N PRO A 107 -1.92 -14.28 -8.87
CA PRO A 107 -2.58 -15.59 -8.86
C PRO A 107 -3.18 -15.97 -10.22
N GLU A 108 -2.87 -17.18 -10.70
CA GLU A 108 -3.27 -17.66 -12.03
C GLU A 108 -4.77 -17.83 -12.21
N HIS A 109 -5.51 -18.03 -11.11
CA HIS A 109 -6.94 -18.33 -11.14
C HIS A 109 -7.83 -17.09 -11.27
N PHE A 110 -7.26 -15.89 -11.27
CA PHE A 110 -8.04 -14.67 -11.39
C PHE A 110 -8.66 -14.52 -12.77
N GLN A 111 -9.97 -14.29 -12.78
CA GLN A 111 -10.73 -13.91 -13.97
C GLN A 111 -10.67 -12.39 -14.20
N PRO A 112 -11.05 -11.89 -15.38
CA PRO A 112 -11.09 -10.45 -15.64
C PRO A 112 -11.98 -9.68 -14.65
N GLN A 113 -11.37 -8.78 -13.88
CA GLN A 113 -12.02 -7.99 -12.83
C GLN A 113 -11.07 -6.91 -12.25
N GLN A 114 -11.57 -6.13 -11.29
CA GLN A 114 -10.71 -5.34 -10.41
C GLN A 114 -10.13 -6.23 -9.30
N VAL A 115 -8.87 -6.01 -8.95
CA VAL A 115 -8.17 -6.73 -7.90
C VAL A 115 -7.55 -5.73 -6.94
N SER A 116 -7.75 -5.92 -5.63
CA SER A 116 -7.06 -5.13 -4.61
C SER A 116 -5.67 -5.72 -4.38
N LEU A 117 -4.61 -4.94 -4.58
CA LEU A 117 -3.27 -5.24 -4.11
C LEU A 117 -3.08 -4.56 -2.76
N SER A 118 -2.99 -5.35 -1.68
CA SER A 118 -2.91 -4.85 -0.31
C SER A 118 -1.59 -5.24 0.35
N VAL A 119 -1.06 -4.33 1.17
CA VAL A 119 0.17 -4.50 1.94
C VAL A 119 -0.16 -4.24 3.41
N ALA A 120 -0.20 -5.30 4.22
CA ALA A 120 -0.23 -5.18 5.66
C ALA A 120 1.20 -4.95 6.17
N HIS A 121 1.36 -3.99 7.07
CA HIS A 121 2.64 -3.57 7.62
C HIS A 121 2.60 -3.60 9.15
N PHE A 122 3.61 -4.24 9.74
CA PHE A 122 3.82 -4.26 11.18
C PHE A 122 5.14 -3.58 11.55
N ALA A 123 5.07 -2.63 12.47
CA ALA A 123 6.20 -1.87 12.97
C ALA A 123 6.10 -1.59 14.48
N LEU A 124 7.23 -1.22 15.08
CA LEU A 124 7.30 -0.65 16.41
C LEU A 124 7.55 0.86 16.29
N ILE A 125 6.67 1.68 16.86
CA ILE A 125 6.74 3.15 16.73
C ILE A 125 6.92 3.85 18.07
N GLY A 126 7.50 5.05 18.01
CA GLY A 126 7.70 5.92 19.17
C GLY A 126 8.78 5.43 20.13
N ALA A 127 9.04 6.22 21.17
CA ALA A 127 10.11 5.93 22.14
C ALA A 127 9.86 4.65 22.96
N GLY A 128 8.60 4.22 23.07
CA GLY A 128 8.20 3.03 23.82
C GLY A 128 8.12 1.74 23.00
N SER A 129 8.50 1.75 21.71
CA SER A 129 8.35 0.58 20.82
C SER A 129 6.92 0.05 20.78
N MET A 130 5.95 0.95 20.58
CA MET A 130 4.53 0.60 20.56
C MET A 130 4.20 -0.22 19.31
N PRO A 131 3.49 -1.36 19.42
CA PRO A 131 3.10 -2.14 18.26
C PRO A 131 2.12 -1.33 17.41
N PHE A 132 2.39 -1.26 16.12
CA PHE A 132 1.58 -0.54 15.16
C PHE A 132 1.34 -1.42 13.93
N MET A 133 0.09 -1.43 13.48
CA MET A 133 -0.32 -2.15 12.28
C MET A 133 -1.10 -1.20 11.38
N GLU A 134 -0.83 -1.30 10.09
CA GLU A 134 -1.58 -0.61 9.05
C GLU A 134 -1.68 -1.46 7.79
N VAL A 135 -2.62 -1.08 6.92
CA VAL A 135 -2.76 -1.66 5.60
C VAL A 135 -2.82 -0.53 4.59
N ALA A 136 -2.02 -0.63 3.53
CA ALA A 136 -2.11 0.22 2.35
C ALA A 136 -2.55 -0.64 1.17
N ASN A 137 -3.33 -0.08 0.25
CA ASN A 137 -3.78 -0.81 -0.93
C ASN A 137 -3.86 0.09 -2.16
N ILE A 138 -3.84 -0.56 -3.32
CA ILE A 138 -4.17 0.02 -4.62
C ILE A 138 -5.06 -0.95 -5.39
N THR A 139 -5.76 -0.45 -6.39
CA THR A 139 -6.55 -1.26 -7.32
C THR A 139 -5.74 -1.59 -8.57
N LEU A 140 -5.80 -2.84 -9.01
CA LEU A 140 -5.28 -3.34 -10.28
C LEU A 140 -6.43 -3.81 -11.16
N ILE A 141 -6.17 -3.94 -12.45
CA ILE A 141 -7.14 -4.44 -13.43
C ILE A 141 -6.61 -5.71 -14.09
N ILE A 142 -7.45 -6.74 -14.14
CA ILE A 142 -7.24 -7.88 -15.02
C ILE A 142 -8.15 -7.68 -16.24
N PRO A 143 -7.57 -7.38 -17.42
CA PRO A 143 -8.36 -7.19 -18.62
C PRO A 143 -8.91 -8.52 -19.15
N GLN A 144 -9.91 -8.44 -20.02
CA GLN A 144 -10.33 -9.57 -20.83
C GLN A 144 -9.16 -10.02 -21.72
N ALA A 145 -9.01 -11.33 -21.93
CA ALA A 145 -8.10 -11.82 -22.96
C ALA A 145 -8.65 -11.39 -24.33
N ASN A 146 -7.81 -10.72 -25.13
CA ASN A 146 -8.13 -10.38 -26.52
C ASN A 146 -8.07 -11.61 -27.42
#